data_AF-L0HA02-F1
#
_entry.id   AF-L0HA02-F1
#
_cell.length_a   1.000
_cell.length_b   1.000
_cell.length_c   1.000
_cell.angle_alpha   90.00
_cell.angle_beta   90.00
_cell.angle_gamma   90.00
#
_symmetry.space_group_name_H-M   'P 1'
#
loop_
_entity.id
_entity.type
_entity.pdbx_description
1 polymer ?
#
loop_
_entity_poly.entity_id
_entity_poly.type
_entity_poly.pdbx_seq_one_letter_code
_entity_poly.pdbx_strand_id
1 'polypeptide(L)'
;MGILRTIIALGVLFALVVAVIPAVHAADAPTVTITNYEVSPSVLMPDSLGTITVTLTNTASSASTTEKTGKLAADDYSVITTADITVNIEDVRLEGNGLRVLTKSYDKAGSLGPGQSIPLTFSFQAPAQSGLYYPEVWVAVKGGSSTKYPIPVNVNTALGIQKKAILITESSLDGSVNPGDEIPVTLIVTNSGELLADDVTLTVTNVSGKLAPKSADLYHLGTIGPGEQKTVSLVLLSDKQAGYGLVRVPVTISYNTIDGKPVSESTGIDVVLKGKAELGFVSVDTSPARLTESTPFDLTIRIENTGTGEAKQVSAKVDLPADGTKEAFIGKIKPGNDAPAIFLLEGLKGGNYPYNLTITYTDDMGVHTYTRQMNLRVTPTDNSGSIILVLLVLAVIGFLAWRYWYLPRKNGDGTFPWERKS
;
A
#
# COMPACT_ATOMS: atom_id res chain seq x y z
N MET A 1 -29.60 74.36 27.46
CA MET A 1 -28.21 74.68 27.05
C MET A 1 -27.22 74.33 28.17
N GLY A 2 -27.24 73.07 28.64
CA GLY A 2 -26.47 72.64 29.82
C GLY A 2 -25.90 71.22 29.74
N ILE A 3 -26.08 70.51 28.62
CA ILE A 3 -25.60 69.13 28.44
C ILE A 3 -24.51 69.05 27.34
N LEU A 4 -24.36 70.10 26.52
CA LEU A 4 -23.34 70.17 25.47
C LEU A 4 -21.97 70.69 25.95
N ARG A 5 -21.89 71.27 27.16
CA ARG A 5 -20.63 71.78 27.73
C ARG A 5 -19.83 70.71 28.49
N THR A 6 -20.47 69.61 28.89
CA THR A 6 -19.85 68.56 29.72
C THR A 6 -19.09 67.50 28.90
N ILE A 7 -19.43 67.35 27.61
CA ILE A 7 -18.75 66.38 26.72
C ILE A 7 -17.44 66.96 26.15
N ILE A 8 -17.34 68.29 26.00
CA ILE A 8 -16.10 68.95 25.56
C ILE A 8 -15.08 69.04 26.71
N ALA A 9 -15.53 69.12 27.96
CA ALA A 9 -14.65 69.10 29.13
C ALA A 9 -14.04 67.72 29.44
N LEU A 10 -14.67 66.63 28.99
CA LEU A 10 -14.15 65.26 29.17
C LEU A 10 -13.22 64.82 28.02
N GLY A 11 -13.36 65.41 26.83
CA GLY A 11 -12.47 65.17 25.68
C GLY A 11 -11.13 65.93 25.74
N VAL A 12 -11.05 67.02 26.50
CA VAL A 12 -9.79 67.78 26.71
C VAL A 12 -8.95 67.22 27.86
N LEU A 13 -9.53 66.40 28.75
CA LEU A 13 -8.79 65.73 29.82
C LEU A 13 -8.13 64.42 29.37
N PHE A 14 -8.55 63.83 28.24
CA PHE A 14 -7.97 62.59 27.70
C PHE A 14 -6.91 62.83 26.60
N ALA A 15 -6.74 64.07 26.14
CA ALA A 15 -5.72 64.47 25.18
C ALA A 15 -4.44 65.06 25.83
N LEU A 16 -4.38 65.10 27.17
CA LEU A 16 -3.25 65.62 27.94
C LEU A 16 -2.63 64.56 28.88
N VAL A 17 -2.52 63.32 28.39
CA VAL A 17 -1.68 62.26 28.99
C VAL A 17 -0.79 61.65 27.89
N VAL A 18 -0.24 62.52 27.04
CA VAL A 18 0.90 62.20 26.19
C VAL A 18 2.06 63.05 26.66
N ALA A 19 3.18 62.39 26.93
CA ALA A 19 4.50 62.95 27.16
C ALA A 19 4.71 63.75 28.46
N VAL A 20 4.93 63.03 29.58
CA VAL A 20 6.12 63.28 30.42
C VAL A 20 6.61 61.93 30.95
N ILE A 21 7.24 61.14 30.08
CA ILE A 21 8.31 60.27 30.56
C ILE A 21 9.44 61.25 30.88
N PRO A 22 9.93 61.38 32.12
CA PRO A 22 11.18 62.05 32.32
C PRO A 22 12.20 61.32 31.44
N ALA A 23 12.85 62.05 30.55
CA ALA A 23 14.06 61.57 29.92
C ALA A 23 15.06 61.33 31.05
N VAL A 24 15.04 60.12 31.60
CA VAL A 24 16.18 59.59 32.33
C VAL A 24 17.24 59.48 31.25
N HIS A 25 18.09 60.50 31.18
CA HIS A 25 19.40 60.40 30.61
C HIS A 25 20.12 59.29 31.39
N ALA A 26 19.90 58.04 30.99
CA ALA A 26 20.84 56.99 31.23
C ALA A 26 22.10 57.43 30.47
N ALA A 27 23.16 57.73 31.22
CA ALA A 27 24.47 57.79 30.63
C ALA A 27 24.68 56.49 29.85
N ASP A 28 24.89 56.59 28.54
CA ASP A 28 25.16 55.46 27.64
C ASP A 28 26.47 54.80 28.06
N ALA A 29 26.41 53.94 29.07
CA ALA A 29 27.48 53.04 29.39
C ALA A 29 27.52 51.97 28.27
N PRO A 30 28.69 51.73 27.66
CA PRO A 30 28.82 50.73 26.60
C PRO A 30 28.32 49.37 27.07
N THR A 31 27.23 48.88 26.47
CA THR A 31 26.59 47.62 26.88
C THR A 31 26.78 46.55 25.80
N VAL A 32 27.51 45.49 26.14
CA VAL A 32 27.68 44.30 25.30
C VAL A 32 26.68 43.23 25.72
N THR A 33 25.91 42.73 24.78
CA THR A 33 24.94 41.66 25.00
C THR A 33 25.19 40.50 24.05
N ILE A 34 24.86 39.29 24.48
CA ILE A 34 24.84 38.10 23.62
C ILE A 34 23.53 38.14 22.83
N THR A 35 23.61 38.28 21.51
CA THR A 35 22.45 38.38 20.61
C THR A 35 22.03 37.03 20.05
N ASN A 36 22.97 36.11 19.91
CA ASN A 36 22.72 34.76 19.41
C ASN A 36 23.69 33.76 20.04
N TYR A 37 23.26 32.51 20.13
CA TYR A 37 24.13 31.39 20.48
C TYR A 37 23.74 30.16 19.67
N GLU A 38 24.70 29.31 19.37
CA GLU A 38 24.52 28.06 18.64
C GLU A 38 25.30 26.95 19.34
N VAL A 39 24.65 25.81 19.59
CA VAL A 39 25.28 24.62 20.17
C VAL A 39 25.29 23.52 19.12
N SER A 40 26.48 22.99 18.82
CA SER A 40 26.67 21.93 17.82
C SER A 40 27.40 20.72 18.44
N PRO A 41 26.86 19.50 18.35
CA PRO A 41 25.53 19.15 17.80
C PRO A 41 24.37 19.59 18.71
N SER A 42 23.15 19.66 18.16
CA SER A 42 21.95 20.10 18.91
C SER A 42 21.52 19.14 20.03
N VAL A 43 21.94 17.88 19.96
CA VAL A 43 21.85 16.88 21.04
C VAL A 43 23.20 16.16 21.13
N LEU A 44 23.81 16.19 22.32
CA LEU A 44 25.09 15.53 22.58
C LEU A 44 24.88 14.14 23.19
N MET A 45 25.73 13.18 22.82
CA MET A 45 25.85 11.92 23.55
C MET A 45 26.65 12.15 24.86
N PRO A 46 26.46 11.32 25.90
CA PRO A 46 27.29 11.41 27.09
C PRO A 46 28.78 11.28 26.74
N ASP A 47 29.62 12.06 27.41
CA ASP A 47 31.08 12.14 27.19
C ASP A 47 31.54 12.61 25.80
N SER A 48 30.62 12.98 24.90
CA SER A 48 30.97 13.48 23.56
C SER A 48 31.46 14.93 23.57
N LEU A 49 32.15 15.31 22.50
CA LEU A 49 32.63 16.67 22.29
C LEU A 49 31.59 17.51 21.54
N GLY A 50 31.48 18.78 21.91
CA GLY A 50 30.70 19.76 21.15
C GLY A 50 31.25 21.17 21.27
N THR A 51 30.58 22.08 20.58
CA THR A 51 30.98 23.49 20.50
C THR A 51 29.79 24.41 20.80
N ILE A 52 30.04 25.48 21.56
CA ILE A 52 29.12 26.59 21.77
C ILE A 52 29.68 27.81 21.06
N THR A 53 28.98 28.33 20.06
CA THR A 53 29.31 29.60 19.43
C THR A 53 28.38 30.69 19.95
N VAL A 54 28.93 31.78 20.49
CA VAL A 54 28.16 32.95 20.94
C VAL A 54 28.49 34.17 20.09
N THR A 55 27.47 34.96 19.77
CA THR A 55 27.64 36.24 19.07
C THR A 55 27.46 37.38 20.06
N LEU A 56 28.55 38.09 20.33
CA LEU A 56 28.57 39.29 21.16
C LEU A 56 28.33 40.51 20.28
N THR A 57 27.40 41.37 20.66
CA THR A 57 27.09 42.61 19.92
C THR A 57 27.14 43.82 20.86
N ASN A 58 27.74 44.91 20.40
CA ASN A 58 27.65 46.20 21.08
C ASN A 58 26.31 46.88 20.76
N THR A 59 25.49 47.11 21.79
CA THR A 59 24.14 47.67 21.66
C THR A 59 24.08 49.20 21.65
N ALA A 60 25.22 49.88 21.74
CA ALA A 60 25.27 51.35 21.66
C ALA A 60 24.73 51.83 20.30
N SER A 61 23.69 52.67 20.33
CA SER A 61 23.01 53.21 19.14
C SER A 61 23.70 54.42 18.52
N SER A 62 24.61 55.07 19.24
CA SER A 62 25.43 56.18 18.72
C SER A 62 26.67 56.41 19.59
N ALA A 63 27.77 56.79 18.96
CA ALA A 63 28.98 57.23 19.65
C ALA A 63 28.88 58.71 20.04
N SER A 64 28.40 59.06 21.24
CA SER A 64 28.63 60.42 21.74
C SER A 64 28.64 60.54 23.27
N THR A 65 29.75 61.04 23.81
CA THR A 65 29.75 61.84 25.03
C THR A 65 29.73 63.30 24.61
N THR A 66 28.71 64.06 24.99
CA THR A 66 28.69 65.51 24.76
C THR A 66 29.40 66.20 25.93
N GLU A 67 30.64 66.64 25.75
CA GLU A 67 31.25 67.64 26.63
C GLU A 67 31.00 69.04 26.05
N LYS A 68 30.16 69.84 26.73
CA LYS A 68 30.14 71.28 26.51
C LYS A 68 31.25 71.91 27.35
N THR A 69 32.32 72.40 26.73
CA THR A 69 33.20 73.38 27.35
C THR A 69 33.04 74.71 26.61
N GLY A 70 32.55 75.75 27.31
CA GLY A 70 32.31 77.08 26.73
C GLY A 70 31.33 77.92 27.57
N LYS A 71 31.68 79.20 27.79
CA LYS A 71 30.92 80.18 28.60
C LYS A 71 29.85 80.84 27.71
N LEU A 72 28.64 81.04 28.26
CA LEU A 72 27.51 81.70 27.59
C LEU A 72 27.85 83.13 27.10
N ALA A 73 28.13 83.30 25.80
CA ALA A 73 28.11 84.58 25.08
C ALA A 73 27.81 84.37 23.58
N ALA A 74 27.25 85.39 22.93
CA ALA A 74 26.44 85.32 21.72
C ALA A 74 27.16 85.05 20.39
N ASP A 75 28.39 84.51 20.39
CA ASP A 75 29.15 84.28 19.15
C ASP A 75 30.11 83.07 19.24
N ASP A 76 29.64 81.96 19.84
CA ASP A 76 30.49 80.82 20.23
C ASP A 76 30.49 79.66 19.20
N TYR A 77 31.68 79.20 18.82
CA TYR A 77 31.87 78.02 17.97
C TYR A 77 31.81 76.76 18.84
N SER A 78 30.83 75.89 18.61
CA SER A 78 30.81 74.55 19.21
C SER A 78 31.73 73.60 18.42
N VAL A 79 32.86 73.20 19.00
CA VAL A 79 33.63 72.06 18.48
C VAL A 79 32.98 70.78 19.02
N ILE A 80 32.25 70.07 18.17
CA ILE A 80 31.78 68.71 18.46
C ILE A 80 32.97 67.78 18.17
N THR A 81 33.52 67.15 19.19
CA THR A 81 34.45 66.03 19.02
C THR A 81 33.65 64.73 19.09
N THR A 82 33.52 64.04 17.97
CA THR A 82 32.93 62.70 17.91
C THR A 82 34.00 61.69 18.29
N ALA A 83 33.84 61.00 19.43
CA ALA A 83 34.69 59.87 19.82
C ALA A 83 33.87 58.59 19.77
N ASP A 84 34.33 57.60 19.00
CA ASP A 84 33.68 56.29 18.86
C ASP A 84 33.57 55.59 20.23
N ILE A 85 32.35 55.29 20.69
CA ILE A 85 32.13 54.47 21.89
C ILE A 85 32.52 53.03 21.55
N THR A 86 33.81 52.79 21.71
CA THR A 86 34.44 51.50 21.50
C THR A 86 34.45 50.75 22.81
N VAL A 87 33.91 49.54 22.81
CA VAL A 87 33.83 48.72 24.01
C VAL A 87 34.97 47.72 24.01
N ASN A 88 35.82 47.80 25.02
CA ASN A 88 36.93 46.86 25.18
C ASN A 88 36.46 45.65 25.98
N ILE A 89 36.40 44.50 25.32
CA ILE A 89 36.10 43.22 25.97
C ILE A 89 37.40 42.70 26.58
N GLU A 90 37.43 42.61 27.91
CA GLU A 90 38.64 42.19 28.64
C GLU A 90 38.74 40.67 28.73
N ASP A 91 37.62 40.01 28.97
CA ASP A 91 37.56 38.55 29.16
C ASP A 91 36.21 38.03 28.67
N VAL A 92 36.24 36.91 27.95
CA VAL A 92 35.06 36.09 27.69
C VAL A 92 35.37 34.66 28.04
N ARG A 93 34.63 34.11 29.00
CA ARG A 93 34.81 32.73 29.45
C ARG A 93 33.48 32.00 29.54
N LEU A 94 33.57 30.68 29.38
CA LEU A 94 32.46 29.76 29.55
C LEU A 94 32.63 29.04 30.89
N GLU A 95 31.70 29.25 31.81
CA GLU A 95 31.57 28.46 33.03
C GLU A 95 30.73 27.21 32.72
N GLY A 96 31.35 26.04 32.78
CA GLY A 96 30.73 24.81 32.26
C GLY A 96 29.47 24.34 33.00
N ASN A 97 29.31 24.70 34.28
CA ASN A 97 28.16 24.31 35.12
C ASN A 97 27.74 22.83 34.93
N GLY A 98 28.71 21.92 35.07
CA GLY A 98 28.56 20.48 34.81
C GLY A 98 29.32 20.01 33.57
N LEU A 99 29.54 20.88 32.58
CA LEU A 99 30.33 20.59 31.38
C LEU A 99 31.83 20.78 31.65
N ARG A 100 32.66 19.96 31.00
CA ARG A 100 34.11 20.15 31.00
C ARG A 100 34.52 21.03 29.83
N VAL A 101 34.78 22.30 30.08
CA VAL A 101 35.22 23.25 29.06
C VAL A 101 36.67 22.98 28.66
N LEU A 102 36.93 22.87 27.36
CA LEU A 102 38.26 22.59 26.80
C LEU A 102 38.94 23.85 26.24
N THR A 103 38.15 24.83 25.81
CA THR A 103 38.64 26.14 25.36
C THR A 103 38.99 27.03 26.54
N LYS A 104 40.14 27.72 26.47
CA LYS A 104 40.54 28.73 27.47
C LYS A 104 39.71 30.02 27.32
N SER A 105 39.77 30.91 28.31
CA SER A 105 39.20 32.25 28.19
C SER A 105 39.76 33.02 26.99
N TYR A 106 38.94 33.89 26.40
CA TYR A 106 39.37 34.85 25.39
C TYR A 106 39.86 36.12 26.07
N ASP A 107 41.14 36.13 26.45
CA ASP A 107 41.78 37.29 27.05
C ASP A 107 41.95 38.40 25.99
N LYS A 108 41.37 39.58 26.24
CA LYS A 108 41.33 40.71 25.30
C LYS A 108 40.70 40.33 23.96
N ALA A 109 39.44 39.90 23.99
CA ALA A 109 38.64 39.58 22.80
C ALA A 109 38.46 40.76 21.81
N GLY A 110 38.98 41.93 22.16
CA GLY A 110 39.17 43.06 21.27
C GLY A 110 38.24 44.22 21.60
N SER A 111 38.12 45.10 20.63
CA SER A 111 37.34 46.33 20.71
C SER A 111 36.15 46.23 19.76
N LEU A 112 34.93 46.39 20.28
CA LEU A 112 33.70 46.42 19.46
C LEU A 112 33.22 47.86 19.29
N GLY A 113 33.15 48.32 18.04
CA GLY A 113 32.46 49.56 17.69
C GLY A 113 30.93 49.43 17.81
N PRO A 114 30.17 50.54 17.75
CA PRO A 114 28.70 50.54 17.80
C PRO A 114 28.08 49.62 16.73
N GLY A 115 27.19 48.71 17.12
CA GLY A 115 26.54 47.75 16.22
C GLY A 115 27.43 46.60 15.71
N GLN A 116 28.73 46.60 16.01
CA GLN A 116 29.64 45.52 15.60
C GLN A 116 29.36 44.24 16.41
N SER A 117 29.52 43.09 15.75
CA SER A 117 29.38 41.77 16.37
C SER A 117 30.63 40.92 16.19
N ILE A 118 30.93 40.06 17.17
CA ILE A 118 32.02 39.07 17.12
C ILE A 118 31.51 37.68 17.54
N PRO A 119 31.70 36.64 16.72
CA PRO A 119 31.44 35.26 17.11
C PRO A 119 32.63 34.67 17.89
N LEU A 120 32.36 33.98 19.01
CA LEU A 120 33.34 33.26 19.81
C LEU A 120 32.89 31.81 20.02
N THR A 121 33.80 30.85 19.84
CA THR A 121 33.48 29.41 19.86
C THR A 121 34.21 28.67 20.97
N PHE A 122 33.47 28.10 21.90
CA PHE A 122 33.98 27.30 23.02
C PHE A 122 33.77 25.81 22.77
N SER A 123 34.84 25.03 22.78
CA SER A 123 34.79 23.57 22.77
C SER A 123 34.66 23.03 24.19
N PHE A 124 33.82 22.03 24.36
CA PHE A 124 33.56 21.38 25.65
C PHE A 124 33.35 19.87 25.47
N GLN A 125 33.45 19.13 26.58
CA GLN A 125 33.07 17.74 26.70
C GLN A 125 31.80 17.62 27.56
N ALA A 126 30.80 16.91 27.05
CA ALA A 126 29.54 16.64 27.73
C ALA A 126 29.75 15.73 28.96
N PRO A 127 28.87 15.77 29.98
CA PRO A 127 28.98 14.94 31.16
C PRO A 127 28.46 13.52 30.87
N ALA A 128 28.83 12.55 31.70
CA ALA A 128 28.37 11.17 31.57
C ALA A 128 26.86 11.00 31.88
N GLN A 129 26.27 11.90 32.67
CA GLN A 129 24.86 11.85 33.03
C GLN A 129 24.01 12.57 31.97
N SER A 130 22.96 11.91 31.48
CA SER A 130 21.98 12.52 30.58
C SER A 130 21.20 13.61 31.32
N GLY A 131 20.97 14.75 30.69
CA GLY A 131 20.34 15.90 31.33
C GLY A 131 20.41 17.17 30.49
N LEU A 132 19.71 18.20 30.96
CA LEU A 132 19.79 19.56 30.42
C LEU A 132 20.73 20.38 31.31
N TYR A 133 21.85 20.84 30.74
CA TYR A 133 22.86 21.62 31.43
C TYR A 133 22.79 23.08 31.00
N TYR A 134 23.12 24.00 31.90
CA TYR A 134 23.09 25.45 31.66
C TYR A 134 24.45 26.07 31.98
N PRO A 135 25.50 25.84 31.17
CA PRO A 135 26.73 26.63 31.26
C PRO A 135 26.44 28.12 31.11
N GLU A 136 27.27 28.94 31.73
CA GLU A 136 27.12 30.39 31.68
C GLU A 136 28.28 31.03 30.92
N VAL A 137 27.98 31.86 29.92
CA VAL A 137 28.99 32.72 29.30
C VAL A 137 29.10 34.01 30.09
N TRP A 138 30.31 34.30 30.56
CA TRP A 138 30.64 35.49 31.32
C TRP A 138 31.46 36.42 30.43
N VAL A 139 30.96 37.64 30.26
CA VAL A 139 31.57 38.68 29.44
C VAL A 139 31.98 39.83 30.35
N ALA A 140 33.28 40.05 30.51
CA ALA A 140 33.83 41.17 31.26
C ALA A 140 34.19 42.32 30.31
N VAL A 141 33.70 43.50 30.63
CA VAL A 141 33.85 44.71 29.82
C VAL A 141 34.57 45.80 30.63
N LYS A 142 35.57 46.45 30.03
CA LYS A 142 36.28 47.55 30.67
C LYS A 142 35.40 48.80 30.76
N GLY A 143 35.09 49.26 31.98
CA GLY A 143 34.31 50.47 32.20
C GLY A 143 32.80 50.34 31.91
N GLY A 144 32.30 49.11 31.77
CA GLY A 144 30.89 48.80 31.55
C GLY A 144 30.35 47.70 32.47
N SER A 145 29.07 47.33 32.30
CA SER A 145 28.47 46.24 33.06
C SER A 145 28.89 44.88 32.49
N SER A 146 29.35 43.97 33.36
CA SER A 146 29.62 42.59 32.96
C SER A 146 28.32 41.82 32.77
N THR A 147 28.23 41.01 31.72
CA THR A 147 27.03 40.24 31.37
C THR A 147 27.27 38.75 31.59
N LYS A 148 26.26 38.06 32.15
CA LYS A 148 26.23 36.60 32.24
C LYS A 148 25.02 36.08 31.48
N TYR A 149 25.20 34.99 30.73
CA TYR A 149 24.12 34.39 29.95
C TYR A 149 24.17 32.87 30.01
N PRO A 150 23.12 32.19 30.54
CA PRO A 150 23.04 30.73 30.55
C PRO A 150 22.67 30.19 29.17
N ILE A 151 23.37 29.15 28.71
CA ILE A 151 23.15 28.50 27.42
C ILE A 151 22.65 27.07 27.66
N PRO A 152 21.43 26.70 27.21
CA PRO A 152 20.93 25.34 27.38
C PRO A 152 21.70 24.36 26.48
N VAL A 153 22.22 23.28 27.08
CA VAL A 153 22.92 22.19 26.41
C VAL A 153 22.23 20.87 26.72
N ASN A 154 21.66 20.23 25.69
CA ASN A 154 20.96 18.95 25.81
C ASN A 154 21.95 17.77 25.66
N VAL A 155 22.11 16.98 26.72
CA VAL A 155 22.89 15.74 26.71
C VAL A 155 21.94 14.55 26.79
N ASN A 156 21.76 13.89 25.64
CA ASN A 156 21.06 12.62 25.50
C ASN A 156 19.67 12.57 26.16
N THR A 157 18.97 13.70 26.17
CA THR A 157 17.55 13.74 26.55
C THR A 157 16.68 13.83 25.30
N ALA A 158 15.52 13.19 25.35
CA ALA A 158 14.50 13.28 24.30
C ALA A 158 13.84 14.68 24.20
N LEU A 159 14.32 15.68 24.95
CA LEU A 159 13.85 17.05 24.88
C LEU A 159 14.27 17.66 23.53
N GLY A 160 13.35 17.68 22.58
CA GLY A 160 13.60 18.07 21.19
C GLY A 160 13.16 17.02 20.17
N ILE A 161 12.83 15.80 20.61
CA ILE A 161 12.01 14.90 19.81
C ILE A 161 10.59 15.47 19.89
N GLN A 162 10.11 16.07 18.79
CA GLN A 162 8.71 16.48 18.72
C GLN A 162 7.85 15.26 18.96
N LYS A 163 7.15 15.24 20.10
CA LYS A 163 6.06 14.31 20.32
C LYS A 163 5.08 14.50 19.18
N LYS A 164 4.59 13.42 18.61
CA LYS A 164 3.65 13.44 17.50
C LYS A 164 2.63 12.34 17.70
N ALA A 165 1.45 12.53 17.11
CA ALA A 165 0.54 11.43 16.86
C ALA A 165 1.15 10.53 15.78
N ILE A 166 0.91 9.23 15.86
CA ILE A 166 1.34 8.24 14.88
C ILE A 166 0.20 7.23 14.75
N LEU A 167 -0.49 7.21 13.63
CA LEU A 167 -1.62 6.31 13.43
C LEU A 167 -1.16 5.04 12.72
N ILE A 168 -1.38 3.90 13.37
CA ILE A 168 -1.07 2.58 12.83
C ILE A 168 -2.39 1.86 12.56
N THR A 169 -2.45 1.13 11.46
CA THR A 169 -3.62 0.33 11.09
C THR A 169 -3.33 -1.14 11.09
N GLU A 170 -4.28 -1.89 11.60
CA GLU A 170 -4.34 -3.34 11.45
C GLU A 170 -5.64 -3.71 10.74
N SER A 171 -5.54 -4.58 9.75
CA SER A 171 -6.71 -5.13 9.05
C SER A 171 -6.92 -6.58 9.44
N SER A 172 -8.15 -6.94 9.76
CA SER A 172 -8.57 -8.31 10.02
C SER A 172 -9.66 -8.73 9.04
N LEU A 173 -9.54 -9.93 8.51
CA LEU A 173 -10.47 -10.57 7.59
C LEU A 173 -10.78 -11.99 8.07
N ASP A 174 -12.05 -12.37 7.99
CA ASP A 174 -12.48 -13.73 8.32
C ASP A 174 -12.20 -14.68 7.16
N GLY A 175 -11.01 -15.30 7.18
CA GLY A 175 -10.63 -16.34 6.23
C GLY A 175 -10.32 -15.84 4.82
N SER A 176 -10.37 -16.77 3.86
CA SER A 176 -10.15 -16.50 2.44
C SER A 176 -11.46 -16.28 1.71
N VAL A 177 -11.49 -15.31 0.79
CA VAL A 177 -12.69 -14.89 0.05
C VAL A 177 -12.60 -15.27 -1.42
N ASN A 178 -13.74 -15.56 -2.05
CA ASN A 178 -13.77 -15.86 -3.48
C ASN A 178 -13.97 -14.57 -4.29
N PRO A 179 -13.39 -14.47 -5.49
CA PRO A 179 -13.75 -13.42 -6.43
C PRO A 179 -15.25 -13.37 -6.70
N GLY A 180 -15.85 -12.19 -6.60
CA GLY A 180 -17.29 -11.97 -6.75
C GLY A 180 -18.08 -11.90 -5.44
N ASP A 181 -17.49 -12.34 -4.32
CA ASP A 181 -18.14 -12.29 -3.01
C ASP A 181 -17.94 -10.92 -2.32
N GLU A 182 -18.79 -10.65 -1.33
CA GLU A 182 -18.61 -9.52 -0.42
C GLU A 182 -17.57 -9.86 0.65
N ILE A 183 -16.70 -8.90 0.95
CA ILE A 183 -15.54 -9.09 1.82
C ILE A 183 -15.72 -8.16 3.02
N PRO A 184 -16.23 -8.66 4.16
CA PRO A 184 -16.26 -7.88 5.39
C PRO A 184 -14.83 -7.70 5.92
N VAL A 185 -14.43 -6.45 6.14
CA VAL A 185 -13.11 -6.08 6.68
C VAL A 185 -13.31 -5.27 7.95
N THR A 186 -12.57 -5.66 8.99
CA THR A 186 -12.44 -4.85 10.20
C THR A 186 -11.08 -4.18 10.21
N LEU A 187 -11.07 -2.86 10.25
CA LEU A 187 -9.86 -2.06 10.38
C LEU A 187 -9.78 -1.47 11.79
N ILE A 188 -8.63 -1.60 12.43
CA ILE A 188 -8.35 -1.00 13.74
C ILE A 188 -7.30 0.09 13.52
N VAL A 189 -7.66 1.33 13.85
CA VAL A 189 -6.77 2.49 13.81
C VAL A 189 -6.31 2.79 15.23
N THR A 190 -5.02 2.69 15.49
CA THR A 190 -4.40 2.89 16.81
C THR A 190 -3.46 4.08 16.78
N ASN A 191 -3.59 5.00 17.75
CA ASN A 191 -2.59 6.04 17.93
C ASN A 191 -1.46 5.55 18.83
N SER A 192 -0.34 5.16 18.20
CA SER A 192 0.88 4.74 18.90
C SER A 192 1.81 5.91 19.22
N GLY A 193 1.38 7.15 18.93
CA GLY A 193 2.09 8.37 19.30
C GLY A 193 1.78 8.84 20.72
N GLU A 194 2.37 9.98 21.07
CA GLU A 194 2.22 10.58 22.41
C GLU A 194 1.28 11.81 22.42
N LEU A 195 0.79 12.26 21.27
CA LEU A 195 -0.14 13.37 21.13
C LEU A 195 -1.47 12.93 20.51
N LEU A 196 -2.51 13.74 20.74
CA LEU A 196 -3.83 13.59 20.13
C LEU A 196 -3.75 13.71 18.60
N ALA A 197 -4.43 12.80 17.90
CA ALA A 197 -4.79 12.98 16.50
C ALA A 197 -6.21 13.56 16.45
N ASP A 198 -6.37 14.72 15.81
CA ASP A 198 -7.65 15.40 15.65
C ASP A 198 -8.18 15.26 14.21
N ASP A 199 -9.50 15.33 14.04
CA ASP A 199 -10.19 15.19 12.74
C ASP A 199 -9.67 14.01 11.90
N VAL A 200 -9.58 12.84 12.53
CA VAL A 200 -9.10 11.63 11.88
C VAL A 200 -10.13 11.18 10.86
N THR A 201 -9.69 11.10 9.61
CA THR A 201 -10.46 10.60 8.47
C THR A 201 -9.73 9.44 7.82
N LEU A 202 -10.50 8.47 7.38
CA LEU A 202 -10.02 7.28 6.70
C LEU A 202 -10.67 7.18 5.34
N THR A 203 -9.86 7.15 4.30
CA THR A 203 -10.30 7.09 2.91
C THR A 203 -9.80 5.81 2.25
N VAL A 204 -10.72 4.99 1.76
CA VAL A 204 -10.41 3.76 1.02
C VAL A 204 -10.40 4.08 -0.46
N THR A 205 -9.22 4.10 -1.08
CA THR A 205 -9.11 4.40 -2.52
C THR A 205 -9.32 3.12 -3.33
N ASN A 206 -10.13 3.17 -4.38
CA ASN A 206 -10.28 2.07 -5.33
C ASN A 206 -9.09 2.08 -6.31
N VAL A 207 -8.12 1.19 -6.11
CA VAL A 207 -6.83 1.25 -6.84
C VAL A 207 -6.61 0.09 -7.80
N SER A 208 -7.57 -0.82 -7.97
CA SER A 208 -7.36 -1.96 -8.87
C SER A 208 -8.44 -2.21 -9.91
N GLY A 209 -9.60 -1.53 -9.83
CA GLY A 209 -10.77 -1.88 -10.65
C GLY A 209 -11.31 -3.29 -10.35
N LYS A 210 -10.73 -4.01 -9.39
CA LYS A 210 -11.08 -5.37 -8.99
C LYS A 210 -11.69 -5.43 -7.60
N LEU A 211 -11.33 -4.50 -6.71
CA LEU A 211 -11.97 -4.34 -5.41
C LEU A 211 -12.39 -2.88 -5.21
N ALA A 212 -13.58 -2.70 -4.65
CA ALA A 212 -14.13 -1.40 -4.33
C ALA A 212 -14.91 -1.43 -3.01
N PRO A 213 -14.97 -0.34 -2.22
CA PRO A 213 -15.87 -0.27 -1.09
C PRO A 213 -17.34 -0.35 -1.55
N LYS A 214 -18.16 -1.14 -0.86
CA LYS A 214 -19.61 -1.27 -1.10
C LYS A 214 -20.38 -0.03 -0.64
N SER A 215 -19.92 0.57 0.45
CA SER A 215 -20.59 1.66 1.17
C SER A 215 -19.84 2.97 1.00
N ALA A 216 -19.41 3.60 2.09
CA ALA A 216 -18.63 4.83 2.03
C ALA A 216 -17.17 4.52 1.71
N ASP A 217 -16.55 5.41 0.95
CA ASP A 217 -15.12 5.50 0.73
C ASP A 217 -14.42 6.32 1.82
N LEU A 218 -15.14 7.25 2.47
CA LEU A 218 -14.63 8.09 3.57
C LEU A 218 -15.34 7.80 4.89
N TYR A 219 -14.55 7.61 5.95
CA TYR A 219 -15.00 7.40 7.33
C TYR A 219 -14.39 8.48 8.23
N HIS A 220 -15.23 9.22 8.95
CA HIS A 220 -14.78 10.19 9.95
C HIS A 220 -14.77 9.53 11.33
N LEU A 221 -13.61 9.48 11.96
CA LEU A 221 -13.36 8.81 13.24
C LEU A 221 -13.27 9.79 14.43
N GLY A 222 -13.31 11.09 14.14
CA GLY A 222 -13.18 12.15 15.14
C GLY A 222 -11.76 12.19 15.71
N THR A 223 -11.63 12.17 17.02
CA THR A 223 -10.34 12.23 17.71
C THR A 223 -9.87 10.85 18.16
N ILE A 224 -8.55 10.64 18.18
CA ILE A 224 -7.92 9.44 18.73
C ILE A 224 -6.78 9.85 19.67
N GLY A 225 -6.99 9.66 20.97
CA GLY A 225 -6.00 9.96 22.01
C GLY A 225 -4.79 9.01 21.99
N PRO A 226 -3.69 9.35 22.69
CA PRO A 226 -2.53 8.46 22.82
C PRO A 226 -2.92 7.09 23.37
N GLY A 227 -2.57 6.02 22.64
CA GLY A 227 -2.92 4.63 22.97
C GLY A 227 -4.38 4.25 22.71
N GLU A 228 -5.24 5.18 22.28
CA GLU A 228 -6.64 4.89 21.93
C GLU A 228 -6.71 4.18 20.56
N GLN A 229 -7.76 3.37 20.41
CA GLN A 229 -8.06 2.66 19.18
C GLN A 229 -9.50 2.95 18.73
N LYS A 230 -9.70 3.05 17.41
CA LYS A 230 -11.01 3.10 16.78
C LYS A 230 -11.15 1.96 15.79
N THR A 231 -12.30 1.29 15.82
CA THR A 231 -12.62 0.20 14.90
C THR A 231 -13.56 0.70 13.81
N VAL A 232 -13.23 0.36 12.57
CA VAL A 232 -14.01 0.66 11.37
C VAL A 232 -14.41 -0.66 10.71
N SER A 233 -15.70 -0.89 10.56
CA SER A 233 -16.23 -2.01 9.80
C SER A 233 -16.62 -1.54 8.42
N LEU A 234 -16.01 -2.12 7.39
CA LEU A 234 -16.29 -1.82 5.98
C LEU A 234 -16.48 -3.11 5.19
N VAL A 235 -17.18 -3.01 4.06
CA VAL A 235 -17.39 -4.15 3.16
C VAL A 235 -16.78 -3.79 1.81
N LEU A 236 -15.87 -4.63 1.33
CA LEU A 236 -15.32 -4.54 -0.02
C LEU A 236 -16.10 -5.48 -0.96
N LEU A 237 -16.32 -5.04 -2.18
CA LEU A 237 -16.82 -5.85 -3.28
C LEU A 237 -15.64 -6.31 -4.13
N SER A 238 -15.59 -7.59 -4.48
CA SER A 238 -14.66 -8.11 -5.49
C SER A 238 -15.38 -8.29 -6.83
N ASP A 239 -14.72 -7.93 -7.92
CA ASP A 239 -15.14 -8.31 -9.27
C ASP A 239 -15.05 -9.86 -9.41
N LYS A 240 -15.96 -10.47 -10.16
CA LYS A 240 -15.88 -11.90 -10.52
C LYS A 240 -14.66 -12.22 -11.38
N GLN A 241 -14.20 -11.24 -12.17
CA GLN A 241 -12.99 -11.28 -12.98
C GLN A 241 -11.75 -10.86 -12.19
N ALA A 242 -11.88 -10.56 -10.90
CA ALA A 242 -10.73 -10.41 -10.02
C ALA A 242 -10.03 -11.78 -9.95
N GLY A 243 -8.99 -11.98 -10.76
CA GLY A 243 -8.20 -13.21 -10.68
C GLY A 243 -7.76 -13.54 -9.25
N TYR A 244 -7.41 -14.80 -9.00
CA TYR A 244 -6.96 -15.28 -7.69
C TYR A 244 -5.58 -14.71 -7.30
N GLY A 245 -5.32 -14.58 -5.98
CA GLY A 245 -4.05 -14.09 -5.44
C GLY A 245 -4.20 -13.01 -4.35
N LEU A 246 -3.06 -12.44 -3.95
CA LEU A 246 -3.01 -11.36 -2.97
C LEU A 246 -3.30 -10.01 -3.65
N VAL A 247 -4.27 -9.26 -3.14
CA VAL A 247 -4.60 -7.92 -3.59
C VAL A 247 -4.51 -6.95 -2.43
N ARG A 248 -3.76 -5.87 -2.60
CA ARG A 248 -3.62 -4.80 -1.60
C ARG A 248 -4.53 -3.63 -1.96
N VAL A 249 -5.46 -3.29 -1.08
CA VAL A 249 -6.35 -2.14 -1.21
C VAL A 249 -5.76 -0.98 -0.40
N PRO A 250 -5.30 0.11 -1.03
CA PRO A 250 -4.68 1.19 -0.30
C PRO A 250 -5.71 2.03 0.44
N VAL A 251 -5.34 2.38 1.66
CA VAL A 251 -6.13 3.19 2.57
C VAL A 251 -5.28 4.39 2.96
N THR A 252 -5.89 5.56 2.94
CA THR A 252 -5.25 6.81 3.34
C THR A 252 -5.90 7.27 4.63
N ILE A 253 -5.07 7.54 5.64
CA ILE A 253 -5.52 8.14 6.89
C ILE A 253 -5.01 9.57 6.88
N SER A 254 -5.89 10.50 7.18
CA SER A 254 -5.55 11.92 7.32
C SER A 254 -6.00 12.41 8.69
N TYR A 255 -5.16 13.18 9.35
CA TYR A 255 -5.45 13.76 10.66
C TYR A 255 -4.72 15.09 10.82
N ASN A 256 -5.24 15.94 11.71
CA ASN A 256 -4.59 17.17 12.11
C ASN A 256 -3.77 16.93 13.38
N THR A 257 -2.53 17.40 13.38
CA THR A 257 -1.74 17.46 14.62
C THR A 257 -2.27 18.55 15.53
N ILE A 258 -1.83 18.56 16.80
CA ILE A 258 -2.20 19.60 17.76
C ILE A 258 -1.83 21.02 17.30
N ASP A 259 -0.84 21.15 16.41
CA ASP A 259 -0.42 22.42 15.81
C ASP A 259 -1.28 22.82 14.60
N GLY A 260 -2.35 22.07 14.31
CA GLY A 260 -3.24 22.28 13.17
C GLY A 260 -2.65 21.89 11.81
N LYS A 261 -1.50 21.20 11.78
CA LYS A 261 -0.89 20.75 10.53
C LYS A 261 -1.53 19.44 10.07
N PRO A 262 -2.02 19.34 8.83
CA PRO A 262 -2.53 18.09 8.30
C PRO A 262 -1.38 17.13 8.05
N VAL A 263 -1.56 15.89 8.47
CA VAL A 263 -0.68 14.75 8.19
C VAL A 263 -1.49 13.69 7.48
N SER A 264 -0.89 13.05 6.48
CA SER A 264 -1.51 11.94 5.77
C SER A 264 -0.55 10.76 5.68
N GLU A 265 -1.06 9.58 6.00
CA GLU A 265 -0.33 8.32 5.97
C GLU A 265 -1.08 7.34 5.07
N SER A 266 -0.35 6.58 4.25
CA SER A 266 -0.93 5.58 3.37
C SER A 266 -0.54 4.18 3.83
N THR A 267 -1.55 3.34 3.97
CA THR A 267 -1.46 1.94 4.38
C THR A 267 -2.23 1.08 3.37
N GLY A 268 -2.32 -0.23 3.60
CA GLY A 268 -3.11 -1.10 2.74
C GLY A 268 -3.76 -2.25 3.49
N ILE A 269 -4.95 -2.62 3.05
CA ILE A 269 -5.66 -3.83 3.44
C ILE A 269 -5.21 -4.93 2.49
N ASP A 270 -4.61 -5.98 3.04
CA ASP A 270 -4.16 -7.13 2.28
C ASP A 270 -5.29 -8.18 2.22
N VAL A 271 -5.83 -8.43 1.03
CA VAL A 271 -6.93 -9.35 0.79
C VAL A 271 -6.43 -10.55 -0.03
N VAL A 272 -6.63 -11.76 0.50
CA VAL A 272 -6.29 -13.00 -0.21
C VAL A 272 -7.53 -13.56 -0.89
N LEU A 273 -7.57 -13.44 -2.22
CA LEU A 273 -8.61 -14.04 -3.06
C LEU A 273 -8.23 -15.47 -3.44
N LYS A 274 -9.08 -16.44 -3.08
CA LYS A 274 -8.96 -17.82 -3.57
C LYS A 274 -9.95 -18.05 -4.70
N GLY A 275 -9.46 -18.55 -5.82
CA GLY A 275 -10.33 -18.86 -6.95
C GLY A 275 -11.03 -20.20 -6.74
N LYS A 276 -12.32 -20.26 -7.05
CA LYS A 276 -13.09 -21.51 -7.10
C LYS A 276 -13.23 -21.95 -8.55
N ALA A 277 -12.83 -23.19 -8.86
CA ALA A 277 -13.03 -23.72 -10.20
C ALA A 277 -14.43 -24.34 -10.33
N GLU A 278 -15.09 -24.08 -11.46
CA GLU A 278 -16.41 -24.63 -11.77
C GLU A 278 -16.37 -25.22 -13.18
N LEU A 279 -16.38 -26.55 -13.26
CA LEU A 279 -16.27 -27.26 -14.54
C LEU A 279 -17.64 -27.54 -15.15
N GLY A 280 -17.84 -27.04 -16.36
CA GLY A 280 -18.95 -27.32 -17.25
C GLY A 280 -18.52 -28.15 -18.47
N PHE A 281 -19.46 -28.42 -19.37
CA PHE A 281 -19.20 -29.12 -20.63
C PHE A 281 -19.78 -28.30 -21.78
N VAL A 282 -19.06 -28.27 -22.90
CA VAL A 282 -19.43 -27.49 -24.10
C VAL A 282 -20.04 -28.41 -25.15
N SER A 283 -19.37 -29.53 -25.45
CA SER A 283 -19.80 -30.48 -26.49
C SER A 283 -19.41 -31.91 -26.15
N VAL A 284 -20.08 -32.83 -26.82
CA VAL A 284 -19.91 -34.28 -26.69
C VAL A 284 -20.00 -34.85 -28.10
N ASP A 285 -18.85 -35.22 -28.64
CA ASP A 285 -18.70 -35.57 -30.03
C ASP A 285 -18.09 -36.96 -30.16
N THR A 286 -18.47 -37.69 -31.22
CA THR A 286 -17.85 -38.97 -31.55
C THR A 286 -17.22 -38.94 -32.94
N SER A 287 -16.08 -39.61 -33.10
CA SER A 287 -15.46 -39.87 -34.40
C SER A 287 -15.37 -41.38 -34.61
N PRO A 288 -16.15 -41.97 -35.54
CA PRO A 288 -17.11 -41.32 -36.45
C PRO A 288 -18.37 -40.78 -35.74
N ALA A 289 -19.04 -39.81 -36.37
CA ALA A 289 -20.25 -39.17 -35.83
C ALA A 289 -21.46 -40.13 -35.69
N ARG A 290 -21.42 -41.27 -36.39
CA ARG A 290 -22.39 -42.35 -36.25
C ARG A 290 -21.65 -43.62 -35.86
N LEU A 291 -21.91 -44.10 -34.66
CA LEU A 291 -21.33 -45.32 -34.15
C LEU A 291 -22.04 -46.54 -34.73
N THR A 292 -21.24 -47.50 -35.17
CA THR A 292 -21.69 -48.82 -35.61
C THR A 292 -21.20 -49.85 -34.60
N GLU A 293 -21.92 -50.95 -34.48
CA GLU A 293 -21.58 -52.02 -33.55
C GLU A 293 -20.17 -52.57 -33.78
N SER A 294 -19.43 -52.77 -32.68
CA SER A 294 -18.08 -53.31 -32.63
C SER A 294 -17.02 -52.54 -33.42
N THR A 295 -17.26 -51.28 -33.77
CA THR A 295 -16.25 -50.41 -34.40
C THR A 295 -15.54 -49.52 -33.38
N PRO A 296 -14.21 -49.31 -33.49
CA PRO A 296 -13.50 -48.34 -32.66
C PRO A 296 -13.98 -46.92 -32.94
N PHE A 297 -14.03 -46.10 -31.90
CA PHE A 297 -14.43 -44.70 -31.98
C PHE A 297 -13.77 -43.84 -30.92
N ASP A 298 -13.60 -42.56 -31.24
CA ASP A 298 -13.13 -41.55 -30.30
C ASP A 298 -14.35 -40.83 -29.72
N LEU A 299 -14.48 -40.81 -28.39
CA LEU A 299 -15.44 -39.95 -27.69
C LEU A 299 -14.68 -38.73 -27.17
N THR A 300 -15.03 -37.55 -27.66
CA THR A 300 -14.44 -36.27 -27.24
C THR A 300 -15.45 -35.46 -26.45
N ILE A 301 -15.14 -35.15 -25.20
CA ILE A 301 -15.95 -34.31 -24.33
C ILE A 301 -15.18 -33.03 -24.05
N ARG A 302 -15.70 -31.87 -24.49
CA ARG A 302 -15.08 -30.57 -24.20
C ARG A 302 -15.55 -30.07 -22.84
N ILE A 303 -14.61 -29.86 -21.92
CA ILE A 303 -14.85 -29.42 -20.54
C ILE A 303 -14.37 -27.97 -20.43
N GLU A 304 -15.23 -27.07 -19.98
CA GLU A 304 -14.93 -25.64 -19.78
C GLU A 304 -14.85 -25.32 -18.30
N ASN A 305 -13.98 -24.40 -17.91
CA ASN A 305 -13.97 -23.84 -16.56
C ASN A 305 -14.65 -22.47 -16.53
N THR A 306 -15.88 -22.42 -16.03
CA THR A 306 -16.66 -21.19 -15.87
C THR A 306 -16.43 -20.52 -14.52
N GLY A 307 -15.62 -21.11 -13.65
CA GLY A 307 -15.27 -20.59 -12.33
C GLY A 307 -14.23 -19.46 -12.38
N THR A 308 -13.83 -19.00 -11.20
CA THR A 308 -12.86 -17.91 -11.02
C THR A 308 -11.45 -18.41 -10.70
N GLY A 309 -11.31 -19.69 -10.36
CA GLY A 309 -10.04 -20.36 -10.05
C GLY A 309 -9.56 -21.31 -11.13
N GLU A 310 -8.24 -21.58 -11.17
CA GLU A 310 -7.67 -22.60 -12.05
C GLU A 310 -7.99 -24.01 -11.53
N ALA A 311 -8.61 -24.84 -12.37
CA ALA A 311 -8.78 -26.26 -12.09
C ALA A 311 -7.46 -26.99 -12.38
N LYS A 312 -6.91 -27.69 -11.40
CA LYS A 312 -5.66 -28.45 -11.47
C LYS A 312 -5.96 -29.94 -11.38
N GLN A 313 -5.06 -30.77 -11.91
CA GLN A 313 -5.18 -32.24 -11.93
C GLN A 313 -6.54 -32.73 -12.45
N VAL A 314 -7.07 -32.06 -13.48
CA VAL A 314 -8.37 -32.42 -14.05
C VAL A 314 -8.28 -33.79 -14.72
N SER A 315 -9.09 -34.73 -14.25
CA SER A 315 -9.29 -36.07 -14.82
C SER A 315 -10.78 -36.31 -15.09
N ALA A 316 -11.09 -36.95 -16.21
CA ALA A 316 -12.44 -37.31 -16.58
C ALA A 316 -12.53 -38.82 -16.81
N LYS A 317 -13.55 -39.47 -16.24
CA LYS A 317 -13.77 -40.91 -16.32
C LYS A 317 -15.18 -41.22 -16.81
N VAL A 318 -15.31 -42.18 -17.73
CA VAL A 318 -16.60 -42.70 -18.21
C VAL A 318 -16.81 -44.14 -17.76
N ASP A 319 -18.01 -44.49 -17.34
CA ASP A 319 -18.40 -45.85 -16.93
C ASP A 319 -19.09 -46.64 -18.06
N LEU A 320 -18.68 -46.41 -19.31
CA LEU A 320 -19.20 -47.13 -20.46
C LEU A 320 -18.75 -48.61 -20.46
N PRO A 321 -19.63 -49.56 -20.85
CA PRO A 321 -19.28 -50.97 -21.04
C PRO A 321 -18.55 -51.21 -22.38
N ALA A 322 -17.63 -50.31 -22.73
CA ALA A 322 -16.74 -50.40 -23.88
C ALA A 322 -15.34 -50.91 -23.43
N ASP A 323 -14.53 -51.39 -24.36
CA ASP A 323 -13.10 -51.61 -24.16
C ASP A 323 -12.31 -50.34 -24.50
N GLY A 324 -11.07 -50.21 -24.03
CA GLY A 324 -10.19 -49.06 -24.32
C GLY A 324 -9.98 -48.08 -23.15
N THR A 325 -9.67 -46.82 -23.46
CA THR A 325 -9.32 -45.80 -22.45
C THR A 325 -10.56 -45.13 -21.87
N LYS A 326 -10.88 -45.46 -20.62
CA LYS A 326 -12.05 -44.92 -19.89
C LYS A 326 -11.75 -43.71 -19.02
N GLU A 327 -10.49 -43.32 -18.93
CA GLU A 327 -10.03 -42.17 -18.15
C GLU A 327 -9.12 -41.28 -19.02
N ALA A 328 -9.35 -39.98 -18.97
CA ALA A 328 -8.61 -38.96 -19.71
C ALA A 328 -8.07 -37.91 -18.74
N PHE A 329 -6.76 -37.65 -18.81
CA PHE A 329 -6.08 -36.64 -18.01
C PHE A 329 -5.92 -35.35 -18.81
N ILE A 330 -6.58 -34.30 -18.35
CA ILE A 330 -6.57 -32.97 -18.99
C ILE A 330 -5.49 -32.07 -18.39
N GLY A 331 -5.14 -32.28 -17.12
CA GLY A 331 -4.10 -31.51 -16.43
C GLY A 331 -4.67 -30.25 -15.80
N LYS A 332 -4.63 -29.10 -16.49
CA LYS A 332 -5.11 -27.83 -15.94
C LYS A 332 -6.03 -27.07 -16.89
N ILE A 333 -7.07 -26.44 -16.36
CA ILE A 333 -8.02 -25.61 -17.11
C ILE A 333 -8.17 -24.26 -16.39
N LYS A 334 -7.69 -23.19 -17.03
CA LYS A 334 -7.81 -21.82 -16.51
C LYS A 334 -9.25 -21.31 -16.58
N PRO A 335 -9.65 -20.34 -15.73
CA PRO A 335 -10.93 -19.64 -15.87
C PRO A 335 -11.18 -19.16 -17.30
N GLY A 336 -12.38 -19.41 -17.83
CA GLY A 336 -12.82 -19.02 -19.17
C GLY A 336 -12.23 -19.83 -20.33
N ASN A 337 -11.43 -20.86 -20.04
CA ASN A 337 -10.88 -21.75 -21.06
C ASN A 337 -11.57 -23.12 -21.02
N ASP A 338 -11.47 -23.83 -22.14
CA ASP A 338 -11.94 -25.21 -22.27
C ASP A 338 -10.86 -26.16 -22.79
N ALA A 339 -11.04 -27.44 -22.53
CA ALA A 339 -10.11 -28.49 -22.92
C ALA A 339 -10.84 -29.81 -23.28
N PRO A 340 -10.37 -30.55 -24.30
CA PRO A 340 -10.97 -31.81 -24.71
C PRO A 340 -10.49 -32.99 -23.85
N ALA A 341 -11.43 -33.78 -23.34
CA ALA A 341 -11.19 -35.11 -22.80
C ALA A 341 -11.49 -36.16 -23.88
N ILE A 342 -10.47 -36.90 -24.32
CA ILE A 342 -10.56 -37.87 -25.42
C ILE A 342 -10.50 -39.28 -24.86
N PHE A 343 -11.50 -40.10 -25.19
CA PHE A 343 -11.61 -41.51 -24.84
C PHE A 343 -11.57 -42.34 -26.12
N LEU A 344 -10.66 -43.31 -26.20
CA LEU A 344 -10.51 -44.22 -27.33
C LEU A 344 -11.21 -45.53 -26.95
N LEU A 345 -12.38 -45.77 -27.53
CA LEU A 345 -13.29 -46.82 -27.09
C LEU A 345 -13.67 -47.77 -28.22
N GLU A 346 -13.93 -49.03 -27.90
CA GLU A 346 -14.39 -50.04 -28.86
C GLU A 346 -15.29 -51.10 -28.21
N GLY A 347 -15.79 -52.05 -29.01
CA GLY A 347 -16.48 -53.24 -28.48
C GLY A 347 -17.94 -53.04 -28.06
N LEU A 348 -18.54 -51.87 -28.30
CA LEU A 348 -19.95 -51.65 -27.99
C LEU A 348 -20.88 -52.36 -28.98
N LYS A 349 -21.87 -53.09 -28.44
CA LYS A 349 -22.96 -53.68 -29.22
C LYS A 349 -23.99 -52.63 -29.64
N GLY A 350 -24.83 -52.93 -30.63
CA GLY A 350 -25.94 -52.06 -31.00
C GLY A 350 -26.88 -51.80 -29.81
N GLY A 351 -27.17 -50.54 -29.50
CA GLY A 351 -27.96 -50.19 -28.32
C GLY A 351 -27.83 -48.74 -27.86
N ASN A 352 -28.53 -48.41 -26.77
CA ASN A 352 -28.48 -47.12 -26.12
C ASN A 352 -27.88 -47.29 -24.72
N TYR A 353 -26.77 -46.60 -24.46
CA TYR A 353 -25.97 -46.74 -23.25
C TYR A 353 -26.05 -45.46 -22.42
N PRO A 354 -26.87 -45.42 -21.37
CA PRO A 354 -26.70 -44.41 -20.34
C PRO A 354 -25.39 -44.65 -19.60
N TYR A 355 -24.61 -43.60 -19.40
CA TYR A 355 -23.31 -43.66 -18.71
C TYR A 355 -23.11 -42.41 -17.86
N ASN A 356 -22.30 -42.51 -16.81
CA ASN A 356 -21.86 -41.41 -15.99
C ASN A 356 -20.46 -40.95 -16.41
N LEU A 357 -20.34 -39.65 -16.65
CA LEU A 357 -19.08 -38.95 -16.69
C LEU A 357 -18.75 -38.46 -15.27
N THR A 358 -17.61 -38.88 -14.74
CA THR A 358 -17.07 -38.41 -13.46
C THR A 358 -15.84 -37.56 -13.71
N ILE A 359 -15.90 -36.28 -13.36
CA ILE A 359 -14.79 -35.34 -13.44
C ILE A 359 -14.25 -35.14 -12.03
N THR A 360 -12.94 -35.30 -11.87
CA THR A 360 -12.21 -34.99 -10.63
C THR A 360 -11.20 -33.89 -10.90
N TYR A 361 -11.13 -32.90 -10.02
CA TYR A 361 -10.17 -31.80 -10.11
C TYR A 361 -9.82 -31.27 -8.73
N THR A 362 -8.71 -30.54 -8.65
CA THR A 362 -8.24 -29.86 -7.45
C THR A 362 -8.19 -28.36 -7.72
N ASP A 363 -8.70 -27.54 -6.82
CA ASP A 363 -8.52 -26.09 -6.85
C ASP A 363 -7.98 -25.59 -5.49
N ASP A 364 -8.04 -24.28 -5.23
CA ASP A 364 -7.54 -23.70 -3.97
C ASP A 364 -8.49 -23.96 -2.78
N MET A 365 -9.68 -24.52 -3.02
CA MET A 365 -10.68 -24.94 -2.03
C MET A 365 -10.56 -26.43 -1.68
N GLY A 366 -9.98 -27.24 -2.56
CA GLY A 366 -9.64 -28.62 -2.30
C GLY A 366 -9.88 -29.54 -3.49
N VAL A 367 -10.14 -30.81 -3.21
CA VAL A 367 -10.45 -31.81 -4.23
C VAL A 367 -11.96 -31.88 -4.42
N HIS A 368 -12.38 -31.83 -5.68
CA HIS A 368 -13.77 -31.84 -6.10
C HIS A 368 -14.03 -33.01 -7.05
N THR A 369 -15.20 -33.61 -6.90
CA THR A 369 -15.70 -34.66 -7.80
C THR A 369 -17.11 -34.31 -8.23
N TYR A 370 -17.34 -34.33 -9.54
CA TYR A 370 -18.62 -34.06 -10.16
C TYR A 370 -19.00 -35.21 -11.08
N THR A 371 -20.24 -35.70 -10.96
CA THR A 371 -20.75 -36.81 -11.77
C THR A 371 -21.98 -36.38 -12.52
N ARG A 372 -22.03 -36.68 -13.82
CA ARG A 372 -23.16 -36.36 -14.69
C ARG A 372 -23.55 -37.55 -15.57
N GLN A 373 -24.85 -37.83 -15.62
CA GLN A 373 -25.40 -38.85 -16.50
C GLN A 373 -25.51 -38.32 -17.94
N MET A 374 -25.12 -39.17 -18.87
CA MET A 374 -25.04 -38.94 -20.31
C MET A 374 -25.57 -40.17 -21.04
N ASN A 375 -25.68 -40.09 -22.35
CA ASN A 375 -26.24 -41.18 -23.16
C ASN A 375 -25.50 -41.30 -24.49
N LEU A 376 -25.15 -42.54 -24.86
CA LEU A 376 -24.46 -42.87 -26.10
C LEU A 376 -25.29 -43.88 -26.91
N ARG A 377 -25.55 -43.57 -28.18
CA ARG A 377 -26.31 -44.45 -29.08
C ARG A 377 -25.40 -45.09 -30.11
N VAL A 378 -25.44 -46.42 -30.20
CA VAL A 378 -24.71 -47.24 -31.17
C VAL A 378 -25.71 -47.93 -32.08
N THR A 379 -25.49 -47.83 -33.39
CA THR A 379 -26.35 -48.45 -34.40
C THR A 379 -25.95 -49.93 -34.56
N PRO A 380 -26.89 -50.89 -34.45
CA PRO A 380 -26.60 -52.29 -34.75
C PRO A 380 -26.09 -52.47 -36.18
N THR A 381 -25.19 -53.42 -36.41
CA THR A 381 -24.69 -53.72 -37.76
C THR A 381 -25.79 -54.40 -38.59
N ASP A 382 -26.08 -53.86 -39.77
CA ASP A 382 -27.03 -54.47 -40.70
C ASP A 382 -26.37 -55.61 -41.49
N ASN A 383 -26.63 -56.84 -41.09
CA ASN A 383 -26.13 -58.05 -41.76
C ASN A 383 -27.07 -58.56 -42.87
N SER A 384 -28.16 -57.85 -43.19
CA SER A 384 -29.17 -58.31 -44.15
C SER A 384 -28.59 -58.54 -45.54
N GLY A 385 -27.66 -57.68 -45.99
CA GLY A 385 -26.98 -57.85 -47.29
C GLY A 385 -26.13 -59.12 -47.37
N SER A 386 -25.40 -59.45 -46.29
CA SER A 386 -24.59 -60.66 -46.19
C SER A 386 -25.45 -61.91 -46.19
N ILE A 387 -26.60 -61.87 -45.50
CA ILE A 387 -27.57 -62.97 -45.48
C ILE A 387 -28.16 -63.18 -46.88
N ILE A 388 -28.51 -62.10 -47.59
CA ILE A 388 -29.03 -62.17 -48.97
C ILE A 388 -27.97 -62.76 -49.91
N LEU A 389 -26.69 -62.37 -49.79
CA LEU A 389 -25.60 -62.94 -50.58
C LEU A 389 -25.43 -64.44 -50.32
N VAL A 390 -25.45 -64.88 -49.07
CA VAL A 390 -25.37 -66.31 -48.72
C VAL A 390 -26.57 -67.07 -49.29
N LEU A 391 -27.79 -66.51 -49.19
CA LEU A 391 -28.99 -67.11 -49.78
C LEU A 391 -28.91 -67.18 -51.31
N LEU A 392 -28.35 -66.17 -51.99
CA LEU A 392 -28.13 -66.19 -53.43
C LEU A 392 -27.11 -67.26 -53.83
N VAL A 393 -26.00 -67.38 -53.08
CA VAL A 393 -24.99 -68.42 -53.33
C VAL A 393 -25.60 -69.82 -53.13
N LEU A 394 -26.38 -70.02 -52.07
CA LEU A 394 -27.09 -71.27 -51.82
C LEU A 394 -28.12 -71.57 -52.92
N ALA A 395 -28.85 -70.56 -53.41
CA ALA A 395 -29.79 -70.71 -54.52
C ALA A 395 -29.09 -71.10 -55.82
N VAL A 396 -27.92 -70.51 -56.13
CA VAL A 396 -27.11 -70.87 -57.30
C VAL A 396 -26.56 -72.28 -57.17
N ILE A 397 -26.02 -72.67 -56.00
CA ILE A 397 -25.55 -74.04 -55.76
C ILE A 397 -26.71 -75.03 -55.88
N GLY A 398 -27.87 -74.72 -55.30
CA GLY A 398 -29.08 -75.54 -55.42
C GLY A 398 -29.54 -75.68 -56.87
N PHE A 399 -29.50 -74.60 -57.65
CA PHE A 399 -29.82 -74.62 -59.07
C PHE A 399 -28.82 -75.46 -59.89
N LEU A 400 -27.53 -75.34 -59.60
CA LEU A 400 -26.49 -76.14 -60.26
C LEU A 400 -26.60 -77.63 -59.89
N ALA A 401 -26.90 -77.95 -58.63
CA ALA A 401 -27.13 -79.32 -58.17
C ALA A 401 -28.40 -79.92 -58.81
N TRP A 402 -29.50 -79.15 -58.86
CA TRP A 402 -30.71 -79.54 -59.57
C TRP A 402 -30.46 -79.77 -61.05
N ARG A 403 -29.72 -78.87 -61.71
CA ARG A 403 -29.31 -79.00 -63.11
C ARG A 403 -28.42 -80.23 -63.33
N TYR A 404 -27.50 -80.52 -62.42
CA TYR A 404 -26.60 -81.67 -62.52
C TYR A 404 -27.34 -83.01 -62.34
N TRP A 405 -28.32 -83.08 -61.43
CA TRP A 405 -29.01 -84.33 -61.10
C TRP A 405 -30.25 -84.59 -61.97
N TYR A 406 -30.94 -83.53 -62.41
CA TYR A 406 -32.24 -83.65 -63.08
C TYR A 406 -32.18 -83.48 -64.60
N LEU A 407 -31.12 -82.89 -65.17
CA LEU A 407 -30.94 -82.96 -66.62
C LEU A 407 -30.33 -84.31 -67.02
N PRO A 408 -30.90 -85.02 -68.01
CA PRO A 408 -30.34 -86.26 -68.50
C PRO A 408 -28.93 -86.01 -69.03
N ARG A 409 -27.96 -86.84 -68.62
CA ARG A 409 -26.62 -86.86 -69.22
C ARG A 409 -26.81 -87.11 -70.72
N LYS A 410 -26.41 -86.16 -71.57
CA LYS A 410 -26.31 -86.40 -73.01
C LYS A 410 -25.28 -87.51 -73.20
N ASN A 411 -25.76 -88.74 -73.36
CA ASN A 411 -24.99 -89.76 -74.05
C ASN A 411 -24.71 -89.23 -75.45
N GLY A 412 -23.47 -89.38 -75.90
CA GLY A 412 -23.07 -88.97 -77.24
C GLY A 412 -23.97 -89.65 -78.27
N ASP A 413 -24.85 -88.85 -78.85
CA ASP A 413 -25.30 -88.89 -80.25
C ASP A 413 -26.20 -87.67 -80.42
N GLY A 414 -25.68 -86.64 -81.11
CA GLY A 414 -26.23 -85.28 -81.17
C GLY A 414 -27.54 -85.16 -81.95
N THR A 415 -28.65 -85.64 -81.38
CA THR A 415 -30.00 -85.42 -81.93
C THR A 415 -30.93 -84.84 -80.87
N PHE A 416 -31.74 -83.84 -81.27
CA PHE A 416 -32.71 -83.17 -80.41
C PHE A 416 -34.09 -83.87 -80.51
N PRO A 417 -34.88 -83.89 -79.42
CA PRO A 417 -36.04 -84.79 -79.26
C PRO A 417 -37.30 -84.39 -80.06
N TRP A 418 -37.20 -83.54 -81.09
CA TRP A 418 -38.35 -83.15 -81.93
C TRP A 418 -38.16 -83.45 -83.43
N GLU A 419 -37.14 -84.20 -83.83
CA GLU A 419 -37.11 -84.78 -85.18
C GLU A 419 -38.14 -85.93 -85.27
N ARG A 420 -39.32 -85.63 -85.80
CA ARG A 420 -40.24 -86.65 -86.30
C ARG A 420 -39.78 -87.08 -87.69
N LYS A 421 -39.52 -88.38 -87.85
CA LYS A 421 -39.36 -89.03 -89.16
C LYS A 421 -40.59 -88.73 -90.02
N SER A 422 -40.37 -88.05 -91.13
CA SER A 422 -41.24 -88.10 -92.31
C SER A 422 -40.63 -89.03 -93.34
#